data_AF-A0A7J4B1E2-F1
#
_entry.id   AF-A0A7J4B1E2-F1
#
_cell.length_a   1.000
_cell.length_b   1.000
_cell.length_c   1.000
_cell.angle_alpha   90.00
_cell.angle_beta   90.00
_cell.angle_gamma   90.00
#
_symmetry.space_group_name_H-M   'P 1'
#
loop_
_entity.id
_entity.type
_entity.pdbx_description
1 polymer ?
#
loop_
_entity_poly.entity_id
_entity_poly.type
_entity_poly.pdbx_seq_one_letter_code
_entity_poly.pdbx_strand_id
1 'polypeptide(L)'
;MKESWLYLVERPYVFSGVKHGYEESWFSVVGVPFDGTSSFRPGSRFGPVSIRLFSAEVETLSLDDCIDVEEIPVSDLGDIAVT
;
A
#
# COMPACT_ATOMS: atom_id res chain seq x y z
N MET A 1 -5.01 -28.63 -8.14
CA MET A 1 -4.24 -27.43 -7.73
C MET A 1 -3.44 -26.80 -8.89
N LYS A 2 -3.93 -26.78 -10.14
CA LYS A 2 -3.17 -26.27 -11.31
C LYS A 2 -3.83 -25.11 -12.07
N GLU A 3 -4.96 -24.58 -11.61
CA GLU A 3 -5.74 -23.58 -12.39
C GLU A 3 -6.10 -22.31 -11.62
N SER A 4 -5.82 -22.22 -10.31
CA SER A 4 -6.16 -21.05 -9.48
C SER A 4 -5.42 -19.78 -9.88
N TRP A 5 -4.24 -19.90 -10.50
CA TRP A 5 -3.44 -18.78 -10.98
C TRP A 5 -4.06 -18.06 -12.19
N LEU A 6 -4.96 -18.71 -12.92
CA LEU A 6 -5.61 -18.12 -14.11
C LEU A 6 -6.63 -17.02 -13.74
N TYR A 7 -7.12 -17.04 -12.50
CA TYR A 7 -8.15 -16.12 -11.99
C TYR A 7 -7.63 -15.19 -10.88
N LEU A 8 -6.34 -15.31 -10.53
CA LEU A 8 -5.71 -14.47 -9.52
C LEU A 8 -5.12 -13.23 -10.20
N VAL A 9 -5.81 -12.11 -10.04
CA VAL A 9 -5.19 -10.80 -10.20
C VAL A 9 -4.55 -10.47 -8.85
N GLU A 10 -3.23 -10.64 -8.74
CA GLU A 10 -2.52 -10.10 -7.58
C GLU A 10 -2.77 -8.59 -7.51
N ARG A 11 -2.91 -8.06 -6.29
CA ARG A 11 -3.11 -6.61 -6.10
C ARG A 11 -1.98 -5.87 -6.82
N PRO A 12 -2.27 -5.11 -7.88
CA PRO A 12 -1.22 -4.56 -8.73
C PRO A 12 -0.47 -3.40 -8.08
N TYR A 13 -1.04 -2.81 -7.01
CA TYR A 13 -0.50 -1.65 -6.33
C TYR A 13 -0.13 -2.02 -4.91
N VAL A 14 1.15 -1.87 -4.58
CA VAL A 14 1.72 -1.99 -3.25
C VAL A 14 2.39 -0.66 -2.89
N PHE A 15 2.39 -0.31 -1.61
CA PHE A 15 3.08 0.87 -1.13
C PHE A 15 4.55 0.86 -1.54
N SER A 16 5.06 1.99 -2.05
CA SER A 16 6.44 2.15 -2.55
C SER A 16 6.84 1.24 -3.72
N GLY A 17 5.89 0.50 -4.33
CA GLY A 17 6.17 -0.40 -5.45
C GLY A 17 6.93 -1.70 -5.11
N VAL A 18 7.38 -1.86 -3.86
CA VAL A 18 8.17 -3.01 -3.40
C VAL A 18 7.39 -3.76 -2.31
N LYS A 19 7.59 -5.07 -2.23
CA LYS A 19 6.90 -5.93 -1.26
C LYS A 19 7.91 -6.71 -0.43
N HIS A 20 8.01 -6.35 0.85
CA HIS A 20 8.75 -7.11 1.86
C HIS A 20 7.82 -7.99 2.69
N GLY A 21 8.38 -9.04 3.27
CA GLY A 21 7.70 -9.87 4.27
C GLY A 21 7.45 -9.11 5.57
N TYR A 22 6.42 -9.50 6.32
CA TYR A 22 6.06 -8.86 7.58
C TYR A 22 7.20 -8.93 8.62
N GLU A 23 7.83 -10.08 8.78
CA GLU A 23 8.87 -10.33 9.81
C GLU A 23 10.19 -9.58 9.55
N GLU A 24 10.48 -9.24 8.29
CA GLU A 24 11.70 -8.51 7.89
C GLU A 24 11.49 -6.99 7.82
N SER A 25 10.24 -6.55 7.92
CA SER A 25 9.87 -5.14 7.77
C SER A 25 10.02 -4.36 9.06
N TRP A 26 10.53 -3.13 8.95
CA TRP A 26 10.55 -2.18 10.07
C TRP A 26 9.18 -1.52 10.27
N PHE A 27 8.45 -1.35 9.18
CA PHE A 27 7.12 -0.74 9.17
C PHE A 27 6.15 -1.57 8.35
N SER A 28 4.88 -1.52 8.75
CA SER A 28 3.79 -2.14 8.00
C SER A 28 2.73 -1.11 7.65
N VAL A 29 2.32 -1.11 6.39
CA VAL A 29 1.23 -0.29 5.88
C VAL A 29 -0.04 -1.12 5.83
N VAL A 30 -1.14 -0.57 6.36
CA VAL A 30 -2.47 -1.16 6.27
C VAL A 30 -3.45 -0.09 5.81
N GLY A 31 -4.25 -0.42 4.79
CA GLY A 31 -5.30 0.46 4.30
C GLY A 31 -6.63 0.19 4.99
N VAL A 32 -7.34 1.25 5.34
CA VAL A 32 -8.71 1.17 5.87
C VAL A 32 -9.61 1.97 4.92
N PRO A 33 -10.18 1.33 3.88
CA PRO A 33 -10.98 2.02 2.87
C PRO A 33 -12.41 2.30 3.35
N PHE A 34 -12.55 3.06 4.44
CA PHE A 34 -13.84 3.39 5.07
C PHE A 34 -14.12 4.89 5.04
N ASP A 35 -15.35 5.25 4.70
CA ASP A 35 -15.83 6.64 4.75
C ASP A 35 -17.33 6.73 5.09
N GLY A 36 -17.89 5.71 5.75
CA GLY A 36 -19.33 5.59 6.00
C GLY A 36 -19.94 6.68 6.90
N THR A 37 -19.11 7.41 7.65
CA THR A 37 -19.52 8.53 8.50
C THR A 37 -19.26 9.90 7.88
N SER A 38 -18.81 9.97 6.62
CA SER A 38 -18.55 11.23 5.91
C SER A 38 -19.85 11.93 5.52
N SER A 39 -20.14 13.08 6.13
CA SER A 39 -21.40 13.81 5.91
C SER A 39 -21.38 14.85 4.79
N PHE A 40 -20.21 15.25 4.28
CA PHE A 40 -20.09 16.33 3.28
C PHE A 40 -19.43 15.88 1.98
N ARG A 41 -18.19 15.37 2.05
CA ARG A 41 -17.41 14.93 0.88
C ARG A 41 -16.95 13.47 1.08
N PRO A 42 -17.72 12.48 0.57
CA PRO A 42 -17.28 11.09 0.58
C PRO A 42 -16.15 10.88 -0.44
N GLY A 43 -15.47 9.73 -0.35
CA GLY A 43 -14.39 9.34 -1.26
C GLY A 43 -13.10 8.93 -0.57
N SER A 44 -12.95 9.13 0.75
CA SER A 44 -11.74 8.72 1.48
C SER A 44 -11.54 7.20 1.48
N ARG A 45 -12.59 6.40 1.18
CA ARG A 45 -12.46 4.96 0.92
C ARG A 45 -11.50 4.63 -0.23
N PHE A 46 -11.31 5.55 -1.17
CA PHE A 46 -10.37 5.40 -2.28
C PHE A 46 -8.95 5.90 -1.92
N GLY A 47 -8.76 6.46 -0.73
CA GLY A 47 -7.47 6.94 -0.25
C GLY A 47 -6.37 5.88 -0.26
N PRO A 48 -6.58 4.69 0.35
CA PRO A 48 -5.54 3.66 0.40
C PRO A 48 -5.02 3.22 -0.97
N VAL A 49 -5.91 3.02 -1.96
CA VAL A 49 -5.48 2.65 -3.31
C VAL A 49 -4.74 3.79 -4.00
N SER A 50 -5.21 5.04 -3.86
CA SER A 50 -4.54 6.20 -4.44
C SER A 50 -3.16 6.43 -3.83
N ILE A 51 -3.01 6.27 -2.51
CA ILE A 51 -1.70 6.38 -1.84
C ILE A 51 -0.71 5.36 -2.42
N ARG A 52 -1.13 4.11 -2.60
CA ARG A 52 -0.25 3.08 -3.18
C ARG A 52 0.17 3.43 -4.62
N LEU A 53 -0.78 3.84 -5.44
CA LEU A 53 -0.53 4.28 -6.82
C LEU A 53 0.53 5.37 -6.89
N PHE A 54 0.33 6.47 -6.16
CA PHE A 54 1.25 7.61 -6.19
C PHE A 54 2.56 7.33 -5.46
N SER A 55 2.56 6.48 -4.43
CA SER A 55 3.79 6.16 -3.69
C SER A 55 4.86 5.51 -4.56
N ALA A 56 4.47 4.77 -5.60
CA ALA A 56 5.40 4.17 -6.55
C ALA A 56 6.01 5.19 -7.54
N GLU A 57 5.48 6.40 -7.61
CA GLU A 57 5.98 7.50 -8.46
C GLU A 57 6.85 8.50 -7.70
N VAL A 58 6.94 8.37 -6.37
CA VAL A 58 7.73 9.27 -5.53
C VAL A 58 9.19 8.81 -5.54
N GLU A 59 10.11 9.77 -5.70
CA GLU A 59 11.55 9.52 -5.56
C GLU A 59 11.87 8.99 -4.16
N THR A 60 12.69 7.95 -4.09
CA THR A 60 12.93 7.21 -2.83
C THR A 60 14.03 7.82 -1.98
N LEU A 61 14.90 8.65 -2.57
CA LEU A 61 16.00 9.32 -1.87
C LEU A 61 15.57 10.66 -1.26
N SER A 62 15.63 10.75 0.07
CA SER A 62 15.60 12.03 0.79
C SER A 62 16.97 12.69 0.73
N LEU A 63 17.08 13.86 0.10
CA LEU A 63 18.33 14.62 -0.01
C LEU A 63 18.75 15.29 1.29
N ASP A 64 17.78 15.70 2.13
CA ASP A 64 18.06 16.42 3.37
C ASP A 64 18.68 15.48 4.42
N ASP A 65 18.17 14.25 4.49
CA ASP A 65 18.62 13.25 5.46
C ASP A 65 19.64 12.25 4.87
N CYS A 66 19.85 12.28 3.55
CA CYS A 66 20.64 11.28 2.80
C CYS A 66 20.17 9.84 3.08
N ILE A 67 18.85 9.64 3.16
CA ILE A 67 18.22 8.33 3.43
C ILE A 67 17.47 7.89 2.18
N ASP A 68 17.68 6.64 1.77
CA ASP A 68 16.88 5.99 0.73
C ASP A 68 15.80 5.11 1.35
N VAL A 69 14.55 5.38 0.99
CA VAL A 69 13.39 4.62 1.47
C VAL A 69 13.41 3.17 0.96
N GLU A 70 14.08 2.87 -0.17
CA GLU A 70 14.25 1.49 -0.64
C GLU A 70 15.11 0.63 0.29
N GLU A 71 16.00 1.25 1.07
CA GLU A 71 16.82 0.54 2.05
C GLU A 71 16.06 0.21 3.34
N ILE A 72 14.85 0.77 3.52
CA ILE A 72 14.00 0.55 4.69
C ILE A 72 12.93 -0.48 4.33
N PRO A 73 12.99 -1.72 4.86
CA PRO A 73 12.03 -2.74 4.49
C PRO A 73 10.63 -2.40 5.01
N VAL A 74 9.66 -2.28 4.10
CA VAL A 74 8.25 -2.00 4.39
C VAL A 74 7.35 -3.13 3.88
N SER A 75 6.43 -3.58 4.73
CA SER A 75 5.40 -4.56 4.35
C SER A 75 4.07 -3.88 4.10
N ASP A 76 3.45 -4.16 2.96
CA ASP A 76 2.06 -3.76 2.69
C ASP A 76 1.12 -4.93 3.00
N LEU A 77 0.35 -4.77 4.08
CA LEU A 77 -0.61 -5.76 4.55
C LEU A 77 -1.93 -5.71 3.77
N GLY A 78 -2.06 -4.74 2.86
CA GLY A 78 -3.24 -4.53 2.06
C GLY A 78 -4.36 -3.82 2.81
N ASP A 79 -5.59 -4.00 2.34
CA ASP A 79 -6.76 -3.35 2.93
C ASP A 79 -7.55 -4.27 3.87
N ILE A 80 -8.00 -3.71 4.99
CA ILE A 80 -8.97 -4.34 5.88
C ILE A 80 -10.33 -4.39 5.19
N ALA A 81 -11.00 -5.54 5.28
CA ALA A 81 -12.39 -5.66 4.88
C ALA A 81 -13.26 -4.84 5.83
N VAL A 82 -13.85 -3.77 5.30
CA VAL A 82 -14.78 -2.87 6.01
C VAL A 82 -16.18 -3.04 5.45
N THR A 83 -17.20 -2.76 6.26
CA THR A 83 -18.63 -2.93 5.91
C THR A 83 -19.30 -1.57 5.77
#